data_AF-A0A813A5S6-F1
#
_entry.id   AF-A0A813A5S6-F1
#
_cell.length_a   1.000
_cell.length_b   1.000
_cell.length_c   1.000
_cell.angle_alpha   90.00
_cell.angle_beta   90.00
_cell.angle_gamma   90.00
#
_symmetry.space_group_name_H-M   'P 1'
#
loop_
_entity.id
_entity.type
_entity.pdbx_description
1 polymer ?
#
loop_
_entity_poly.entity_id
_entity_poly.type
_entity_poly.pdbx_seq_one_letter_code
_entity_poly.pdbx_strand_id
1 'polypeptide(L)'
;MLELASAASSRSVSASRSRSETVSSFAEPCTFREKFLLLDQDEDAEDAAETSRRFAQHAPKLNVSYFVGPVIPSLWFTNVLLLGCTVSLFAATFTFRSCADGSIYPVPPYWIWTICLPAILHQMLTERKALHLVKPCYKKHMEMHSLEPFELFGMPASEFWWTAAQRMTLVLGSLDLFTDTYFAGTMGLGGTALCSEGKTQRVWRAWWDHSIFRSLPVIPLDILISVSWLLMLLQHVIACVAMLRRGSDEERDDGKSAPVLPCSDEKYLYNDDVFFQLSEAAGFASITQISTKIYVCQMRRKVLQQEGYRMMGYGMALSSKYVKRVCLSYLLEDGIQVTLQSWTLAISTHQAPERALLPTLSLCVSFLMGMVKLKEMMLYLGIRQLMENLASKIEREEHDAKDKDIEYFESSLAAVRRHAICVKISMVLMALALFTPCFTLYAVLSCPGGIRSLAGGCIDVPD
;
A
#
# COMPACT_ATOMS: atom_id res chain seq x y z
N MET A 1 -68.69 -35.94 -4.74
CA MET A 1 -68.88 -35.72 -6.19
C MET A 1 -69.29 -34.27 -6.38
N LEU A 2 -68.67 -33.57 -7.34
CA LEU A 2 -69.11 -32.37 -8.10
C LEU A 2 -69.95 -31.28 -7.38
N GLU A 3 -69.49 -30.01 -7.28
CA GLU A 3 -69.48 -28.96 -8.33
C GLU A 3 -70.90 -28.47 -8.74
N LEU A 4 -71.21 -27.19 -9.02
CA LEU A 4 -70.41 -25.94 -9.19
C LEU A 4 -71.33 -24.69 -9.15
N ALA A 5 -70.82 -23.51 -8.70
CA ALA A 5 -71.26 -22.12 -9.00
C ALA A 5 -72.75 -21.71 -8.70
N SER A 6 -73.21 -20.45 -8.60
CA SER A 6 -72.70 -19.05 -8.68
C SER A 6 -73.84 -18.12 -8.13
N ALA A 7 -73.69 -16.86 -7.67
CA ALA A 7 -72.58 -15.99 -7.25
C ALA A 7 -73.13 -14.66 -6.65
N ALA A 8 -72.24 -13.71 -6.29
CA ALA A 8 -72.45 -12.25 -6.14
C ALA A 8 -73.55 -11.65 -5.21
N SER A 9 -73.12 -11.09 -4.06
CA SER A 9 -73.23 -9.65 -3.76
C SER A 9 -72.33 -9.26 -2.58
N SER A 10 -71.75 -8.05 -2.59
CA SER A 10 -70.53 -7.69 -1.86
C SER A 10 -70.72 -7.01 -0.51
N ARG A 11 -70.02 -7.49 0.53
CA ARG A 11 -69.68 -6.73 1.75
C ARG A 11 -68.20 -6.36 1.73
N SER A 12 -67.88 -5.08 1.82
CA SER A 12 -66.51 -4.58 1.97
C SER A 12 -66.07 -4.68 3.44
N VAL A 13 -65.26 -5.70 3.76
CA VAL A 13 -64.56 -5.82 5.05
C VAL A 13 -63.07 -5.93 4.77
N SER A 14 -62.27 -5.29 5.62
CA SER A 14 -60.82 -5.15 5.53
C SER A 14 -60.09 -6.48 5.29
N ALA A 15 -59.40 -6.59 4.15
CA ALA A 15 -58.65 -7.78 3.77
C ALA A 15 -57.24 -7.78 4.40
N SER A 16 -57.06 -8.60 5.44
CA SER A 16 -55.74 -9.08 5.85
C SER A 16 -55.19 -10.05 4.79
N ARG A 17 -54.42 -9.55 3.83
CA ARG A 17 -53.72 -10.39 2.86
C ARG A 17 -52.35 -10.82 3.39
N SER A 18 -52.31 -12.03 3.96
CA SER A 18 -51.09 -12.82 4.02
C SER A 18 -50.62 -13.08 2.58
N ARG A 19 -49.57 -12.39 2.15
CA ARG A 19 -48.92 -12.66 0.87
C ARG A 19 -47.57 -13.30 1.14
N SER A 20 -47.40 -14.51 0.61
CA SER A 20 -46.07 -15.06 0.39
C SER A 20 -45.36 -14.12 -0.58
N GLU A 21 -44.34 -13.43 -0.08
CA GLU A 21 -43.36 -12.74 -0.89
C GLU A 21 -42.03 -13.46 -0.70
N THR A 22 -41.63 -14.19 -1.73
CA THR A 22 -40.23 -14.50 -1.99
C THR A 22 -39.49 -13.18 -2.20
N VAL A 23 -39.10 -12.53 -1.10
CA VAL A 23 -38.27 -11.33 -1.17
C VAL A 23 -36.88 -11.79 -1.57
N SER A 24 -36.58 -11.67 -2.86
CA SER A 24 -35.22 -11.75 -3.38
C SER A 24 -34.43 -10.57 -2.81
N SER A 25 -33.80 -10.75 -1.65
CA SER A 25 -32.97 -9.73 -1.00
C SER A 25 -31.60 -9.60 -1.68
N PHE A 26 -31.62 -9.37 -3.00
CA PHE A 26 -30.73 -8.33 -3.50
C PHE A 26 -31.07 -7.08 -2.69
N ALA A 27 -30.08 -6.49 -2.03
CA ALA A 27 -30.22 -5.12 -1.60
C ALA A 27 -30.57 -4.31 -2.84
N GLU A 28 -31.79 -3.76 -2.91
CA GLU A 28 -32.15 -2.83 -3.96
C GLU A 28 -31.03 -1.78 -4.01
N PRO A 29 -30.41 -1.53 -5.18
CA PRO A 29 -29.41 -0.49 -5.26
C PRO A 29 -30.14 0.83 -5.05
N CYS A 30 -30.12 1.35 -3.81
CA CYS A 30 -30.72 2.63 -3.40
C CYS A 30 -30.53 3.64 -4.53
N THR A 31 -31.63 4.05 -5.18
CA THR A 31 -31.70 4.29 -6.63
C THR A 31 -30.75 5.37 -7.15
N PHE A 32 -29.47 4.97 -7.25
CA PHE A 32 -28.37 5.78 -7.75
C PHE A 32 -28.66 6.13 -9.20
N ARG A 33 -29.19 5.17 -9.98
CA ARG A 33 -29.60 5.38 -11.36
C ARG A 33 -30.75 6.39 -11.50
N GLU A 34 -31.73 6.44 -10.59
CA GLU A 34 -32.82 7.43 -10.72
C GLU A 34 -32.41 8.84 -10.27
N LYS A 35 -31.55 8.95 -9.25
CA LYS A 35 -30.97 10.25 -8.87
C LYS A 35 -29.93 10.76 -9.86
N PHE A 36 -29.27 9.88 -10.62
CA PHE A 36 -28.34 10.26 -11.68
C PHE A 36 -29.04 10.45 -13.04
N LEU A 37 -30.10 9.71 -13.37
CA LEU A 37 -30.88 9.93 -14.61
C LEU A 37 -31.65 11.25 -14.62
N LEU A 38 -31.90 11.85 -13.45
CA LEU A 38 -32.36 13.26 -13.32
C LEU A 38 -31.22 14.29 -13.48
N LEU A 39 -29.99 13.85 -13.75
CA LEU A 39 -28.78 14.64 -13.97
C LEU A 39 -28.03 14.23 -15.26
N ASP A 40 -28.52 13.23 -15.99
CA ASP A 40 -27.93 12.65 -17.22
C ASP A 40 -28.69 13.13 -18.48
N GLN A 41 -29.53 14.17 -18.34
CA GLN A 41 -30.32 14.75 -19.44
C GLN A 41 -29.82 16.13 -19.92
N ASP A 42 -28.96 16.81 -19.17
CA ASP A 42 -28.34 18.06 -19.59
C ASP A 42 -26.82 17.85 -19.76
N GLU A 43 -26.43 17.49 -20.98
CA GLU A 43 -25.04 17.52 -21.42
C GLU A 43 -24.57 18.98 -21.49
N ASP A 44 -23.73 19.43 -20.55
CA ASP A 44 -22.66 20.39 -20.86
C ASP A 44 -21.59 20.49 -19.76
N ALA A 45 -20.35 20.77 -20.17
CA ALA A 45 -19.18 20.69 -19.28
C ALA A 45 -19.10 21.78 -18.19
N GLU A 46 -19.98 22.79 -18.21
CA GLU A 46 -20.09 23.80 -17.15
C GLU A 46 -20.72 23.26 -15.85
N ASP A 47 -21.64 22.28 -15.94
CA ASP A 47 -22.51 21.94 -14.81
C ASP A 47 -21.87 20.99 -13.79
N ALA A 48 -20.72 20.38 -14.11
CA ALA A 48 -19.93 19.61 -13.15
C ALA A 48 -19.39 20.49 -11.99
N ALA A 49 -19.12 21.77 -12.25
CA ALA A 49 -18.66 22.73 -11.24
C ALA A 49 -19.82 23.22 -10.34
N GLU A 50 -21.00 23.44 -10.93
CA GLU A 50 -22.23 23.84 -10.25
C GLU A 50 -22.77 22.69 -9.38
N THR A 51 -22.76 21.47 -9.91
CA THR A 51 -23.04 20.23 -9.16
C THR A 51 -22.08 20.07 -7.99
N SER A 52 -20.78 20.25 -8.21
CA SER A 52 -19.76 20.24 -7.15
C SER A 52 -19.98 21.34 -6.09
N ARG A 53 -20.47 22.53 -6.47
CA ARG A 53 -20.90 23.59 -5.52
C ARG A 53 -22.09 23.16 -4.65
N ARG A 54 -23.15 22.59 -5.24
CA ARG A 54 -24.34 22.12 -4.51
C ARG A 54 -24.00 20.97 -3.55
N PHE A 55 -23.10 20.06 -3.95
CA PHE A 55 -22.55 19.03 -3.07
C PHE A 55 -21.64 19.61 -1.97
N ALA A 56 -20.79 20.60 -2.28
CA ALA A 56 -19.94 21.25 -1.28
C ALA A 56 -20.76 21.88 -0.16
N GLN A 57 -21.96 22.40 -0.44
CA GLN A 57 -22.88 22.91 0.60
C GLN A 57 -23.31 21.80 1.59
N HIS A 58 -23.53 20.57 1.11
CA HIS A 58 -24.02 19.42 1.91
C HIS A 58 -22.92 18.53 2.53
N ALA A 59 -21.68 18.65 2.05
CA ALA A 59 -20.51 17.91 2.52
C ALA A 59 -20.23 17.82 4.04
N PRO A 60 -20.67 18.73 4.97
CA PRO A 60 -20.57 18.50 6.42
C PRO A 60 -21.13 17.17 6.93
N LYS A 61 -22.04 16.53 6.17
CA LYS A 61 -22.73 15.29 6.57
C LYS A 61 -22.38 14.06 5.72
N LEU A 62 -21.63 14.21 4.63
CA LEU A 62 -21.32 13.09 3.72
C LEU A 62 -19.92 12.53 4.01
N ASN A 63 -19.87 11.24 4.35
CA ASN A 63 -18.62 10.50 4.51
C ASN A 63 -17.95 10.23 3.14
N VAL A 64 -16.63 10.01 3.13
CA VAL A 64 -15.87 9.75 1.89
C VAL A 64 -16.39 8.51 1.14
N SER A 65 -16.91 7.53 1.88
CA SER A 65 -17.54 6.29 1.38
C SER A 65 -18.62 6.50 0.31
N TYR A 66 -19.33 7.63 0.31
CA TYR A 66 -20.41 7.93 -0.65
C TYR A 66 -19.90 8.34 -2.04
N PHE A 67 -18.64 8.80 -2.16
CA PHE A 67 -18.12 9.38 -3.40
C PHE A 67 -17.09 8.50 -4.12
N VAL A 68 -16.48 7.55 -3.41
CA VAL A 68 -15.35 6.75 -3.93
C VAL A 68 -15.75 5.56 -4.79
N GLY A 69 -16.99 5.08 -4.68
CA GLY A 69 -17.52 3.91 -5.39
C GLY A 69 -17.16 3.85 -6.90
N PRO A 70 -17.40 4.92 -7.69
CA PRO A 70 -17.09 4.94 -9.12
C PRO A 70 -15.61 4.77 -9.48
N VAL A 71 -14.67 4.99 -8.54
CA VAL A 71 -13.22 4.90 -8.78
C VAL A 71 -12.64 3.55 -8.37
N ILE A 72 -13.35 2.75 -7.56
CA ILE A 72 -12.93 1.42 -7.11
C ILE A 72 -12.55 0.49 -8.29
N PRO A 73 -13.31 0.39 -9.41
CA PRO A 73 -12.91 -0.44 -10.55
C PRO A 73 -11.62 0.04 -11.24
N SER A 74 -11.41 1.36 -11.34
CA SER A 74 -10.20 1.96 -11.92
C SER A 74 -8.97 1.69 -11.04
N LEU A 75 -9.16 1.72 -9.72
CA LEU A 75 -8.15 1.39 -8.74
C LEU A 75 -7.77 -0.11 -8.75
N TRP A 76 -8.76 -1.00 -8.85
CA TRP A 76 -8.50 -2.43 -9.00
C TRP A 76 -7.74 -2.72 -10.31
N PHE A 77 -8.18 -2.14 -11.43
CA PHE A 77 -7.49 -2.27 -12.70
C PHE A 77 -6.06 -1.68 -12.66
N THR A 78 -5.84 -0.58 -11.91
CA THR A 78 -4.49 -0.03 -11.68
C THR A 78 -3.57 -1.05 -11.00
N ASN A 79 -4.05 -1.75 -9.96
CA ASN A 79 -3.27 -2.78 -9.26
C ASN A 79 -2.98 -4.00 -10.14
N VAL A 80 -3.98 -4.46 -10.92
CA VAL A 80 -3.79 -5.55 -11.89
C VAL A 80 -2.81 -5.17 -13.00
N LEU A 81 -2.87 -3.93 -13.49
CA LEU A 81 -1.96 -3.42 -14.51
C LEU A 81 -0.53 -3.26 -13.97
N LEU A 82 -0.35 -2.78 -12.74
CA LEU A 82 0.94 -2.74 -12.05
C LEU A 82 1.55 -4.15 -11.95
N LEU A 83 0.79 -5.11 -11.42
CA LEU A 83 1.23 -6.52 -11.33
C LEU A 83 1.59 -7.09 -12.71
N GLY A 84 0.75 -6.87 -13.73
CA GLY A 84 0.98 -7.34 -15.09
C GLY A 84 2.22 -6.73 -15.74
N CYS A 85 2.42 -5.41 -15.60
CA CYS A 85 3.62 -4.72 -16.08
C CYS A 85 4.87 -5.19 -15.34
N THR A 86 4.82 -5.38 -14.02
CA THR A 86 5.94 -5.89 -13.20
C THR A 86 6.35 -7.30 -13.63
N VAL A 87 5.41 -8.24 -13.79
CA VAL A 87 5.72 -9.60 -14.25
C VAL A 87 6.23 -9.59 -15.70
N SER A 88 5.64 -8.77 -16.57
CA SER A 88 6.08 -8.63 -17.97
C SER A 88 7.48 -8.01 -18.09
N LEU A 89 7.77 -7.02 -17.24
CA LEU A 89 9.08 -6.38 -17.15
C LEU A 89 10.14 -7.39 -16.72
N PHE A 90 9.89 -8.16 -15.65
CA PHE A 90 10.78 -9.23 -15.21
C PHE A 90 11.04 -10.24 -16.35
N ALA A 91 9.97 -10.74 -16.99
CA ALA A 91 10.08 -11.73 -18.06
C ALA A 91 10.86 -11.22 -19.27
N ALA A 92 10.59 -10.00 -19.74
CA ALA A 92 11.32 -9.38 -20.85
C ALA A 92 12.79 -9.14 -20.48
N THR A 93 13.06 -8.60 -19.29
CA THR A 93 14.40 -8.37 -18.76
C THR A 93 15.20 -9.67 -18.68
N PHE A 94 14.62 -10.73 -18.12
CA PHE A 94 15.21 -12.06 -18.01
C PHE A 94 15.50 -12.70 -19.37
N THR A 95 14.61 -12.51 -20.36
CA THR A 95 14.71 -13.13 -21.69
C THR A 95 15.72 -12.43 -22.60
N PHE A 96 15.78 -11.09 -22.54
CA PHE A 96 16.61 -10.28 -23.45
C PHE A 96 17.91 -9.75 -22.84
N ARG A 97 18.21 -10.09 -21.58
CA ARG A 97 19.52 -9.77 -20.99
C ARG A 97 20.65 -10.45 -21.77
N SER A 98 21.66 -9.67 -22.16
CA SER A 98 22.83 -10.16 -22.89
C SER A 98 24.12 -9.65 -22.25
N CYS A 99 25.25 -10.31 -22.52
CA CYS A 99 26.55 -9.82 -22.11
C CYS A 99 27.07 -8.84 -23.17
N ALA A 100 27.17 -7.56 -22.80
CA ALA A 100 27.84 -6.56 -23.64
C ALA A 100 29.37 -6.71 -23.52
N ASP A 101 30.14 -6.42 -24.56
CA ASP A 101 31.60 -6.58 -24.58
C ASP A 101 32.27 -5.82 -23.43
N GLY A 102 32.99 -6.53 -22.57
CA GLY A 102 33.62 -5.98 -21.35
C GLY A 102 32.63 -5.66 -20.21
N SER A 103 31.38 -6.13 -20.28
CA SER A 103 30.41 -6.05 -19.18
C SER A 103 30.39 -7.35 -18.39
N ILE A 104 30.67 -7.26 -17.10
CA ILE A 104 30.52 -8.36 -16.13
C ILE A 104 29.05 -8.56 -15.72
N TYR A 105 28.19 -7.63 -16.15
CA TYR A 105 26.75 -7.59 -15.86
C TYR A 105 25.92 -7.84 -17.12
N PRO A 106 24.84 -8.63 -17.02
CA PRO A 106 23.85 -8.71 -18.09
C PRO A 106 23.24 -7.32 -18.31
N VAL A 107 23.09 -6.91 -19.57
CA VAL A 107 22.45 -5.65 -19.94
C VAL A 107 21.21 -5.98 -20.79
N PRO A 108 20.00 -5.82 -20.24
CA PRO A 108 18.76 -5.82 -21.01
C PRO A 108 18.68 -4.59 -21.94
N PRO A 109 18.02 -4.68 -23.10
CA PRO A 109 17.86 -3.55 -24.00
C PRO A 109 16.89 -2.49 -23.46
N TYR A 110 17.25 -1.21 -23.60
CA TYR A 110 16.50 -0.07 -23.03
C TYR A 110 15.03 0.04 -23.45
N TRP A 111 14.62 -0.52 -24.59
CA TRP A 111 13.21 -0.47 -25.02
C TRP A 111 12.27 -1.19 -24.05
N ILE A 112 12.76 -2.11 -23.22
CA ILE A 112 11.98 -2.86 -22.23
C ILE A 112 11.26 -1.93 -21.23
N TRP A 113 11.83 -0.75 -20.94
CA TRP A 113 11.20 0.27 -20.11
C TRP A 113 9.86 0.80 -20.65
N THR A 114 9.56 0.59 -21.94
CA THR A 114 8.24 0.92 -22.51
C THR A 114 7.10 0.09 -21.90
N ILE A 115 7.39 -1.09 -21.34
CA ILE A 115 6.42 -1.95 -20.63
C ILE A 115 5.86 -1.23 -19.38
N CYS A 116 6.62 -0.33 -18.77
CA CYS A 116 6.23 0.39 -17.55
C CYS A 116 5.29 1.57 -17.85
N LEU A 117 5.36 2.15 -19.05
CA LEU A 117 4.65 3.39 -19.39
C LEU A 117 3.12 3.29 -19.25
N PRO A 118 2.43 2.21 -19.69
CA PRO A 118 0.98 2.08 -19.52
C PRO A 118 0.56 2.09 -18.06
N ALA A 119 1.30 1.41 -17.18
CA ALA A 119 1.03 1.39 -15.75
C ALA A 119 1.19 2.78 -15.14
N ILE A 120 2.33 3.45 -15.33
CA ILE A 120 2.59 4.79 -14.78
C ILE A 120 1.54 5.80 -15.26
N LEU A 121 1.23 5.82 -16.56
CA LEU A 121 0.23 6.73 -17.12
C LEU A 121 -1.17 6.47 -16.55
N HIS A 122 -1.58 5.21 -16.46
CA HIS A 122 -2.88 4.85 -15.90
C HIS A 122 -2.97 5.16 -14.40
N GLN A 123 -1.90 4.89 -13.65
CA GLN A 123 -1.76 5.18 -12.22
C GLN A 123 -1.91 6.69 -11.94
N MET A 124 -1.22 7.55 -12.73
CA MET A 124 -1.37 9.02 -12.64
C MET A 124 -2.78 9.51 -12.99
N LEU A 125 -3.44 8.89 -13.98
CA LEU A 125 -4.82 9.22 -14.36
C LEU A 125 -5.83 8.80 -13.29
N THR A 126 -5.68 7.60 -12.72
CA THR A 126 -6.53 7.10 -11.65
C THR A 126 -6.33 7.88 -10.35
N GLU A 127 -5.09 8.26 -9.99
CA GLU A 127 -4.84 9.15 -8.84
C GLU A 127 -5.50 10.53 -9.05
N ARG A 128 -5.39 11.11 -10.24
CA ARG A 128 -6.06 12.38 -10.58
C ARG A 128 -7.58 12.29 -10.41
N LYS A 129 -8.21 11.19 -10.85
CA LYS A 129 -9.66 10.94 -10.68
C LYS A 129 -10.03 10.77 -9.19
N ALA A 130 -9.27 9.94 -8.46
CA ALA A 130 -9.45 9.71 -7.03
C ALA A 130 -9.36 11.03 -6.22
N LEU A 131 -8.33 11.83 -6.48
CA LEU A 131 -8.15 13.14 -5.85
C LEU A 131 -9.26 14.13 -6.20
N HIS A 132 -9.78 14.13 -7.43
CA HIS A 132 -10.87 15.02 -7.81
C HIS A 132 -12.14 14.79 -6.96
N LEU A 133 -12.44 13.54 -6.61
CA LEU A 133 -13.61 13.19 -5.79
C LEU A 133 -13.36 13.41 -4.29
N VAL A 134 -12.19 13.02 -3.77
CA VAL A 134 -11.94 13.04 -2.32
C VAL A 134 -11.49 14.42 -1.82
N LYS A 135 -10.68 15.15 -2.59
CA LYS A 135 -10.07 16.43 -2.15
C LYS A 135 -11.08 17.51 -1.74
N PRO A 136 -12.22 17.75 -2.43
CA PRO A 136 -13.17 18.78 -2.02
C PRO A 136 -13.83 18.46 -0.67
N CYS A 137 -14.24 17.20 -0.48
CA CYS A 137 -14.80 16.72 0.79
C CYS A 137 -13.76 16.82 1.92
N TYR A 138 -12.52 16.40 1.65
CA TYR A 138 -11.40 16.49 2.58
C TYR A 138 -11.10 17.93 3.01
N LYS A 139 -10.95 18.85 2.05
CA LYS A 139 -10.65 20.26 2.31
C LYS A 139 -11.71 20.89 3.22
N LYS A 140 -12.99 20.72 2.88
CA LYS A 140 -14.09 21.21 3.73
C LYS A 140 -14.12 20.52 5.10
N HIS A 141 -13.75 19.24 5.19
CA HIS A 141 -13.63 18.54 6.48
C HIS A 141 -12.55 19.15 7.38
N MET A 142 -11.39 19.53 6.82
CA MET A 142 -10.33 20.21 7.58
C MET A 142 -10.71 21.65 7.96
N GLU A 143 -11.32 22.41 7.05
CA GLU A 143 -11.81 23.78 7.29
C GLU A 143 -12.82 23.84 8.45
N MET A 144 -13.78 22.90 8.51
CA MET A 144 -14.75 22.80 9.61
C MET A 144 -14.13 22.53 10.99
N HIS A 145 -12.89 22.04 11.03
CA HIS A 145 -12.15 21.72 12.24
C HIS A 145 -10.97 22.67 12.48
N SER A 146 -10.88 23.76 11.72
CA SER A 146 -9.78 24.74 11.78
C SER A 146 -8.40 24.10 11.66
N LEU A 147 -8.27 23.07 10.83
CA LEU A 147 -7.03 22.35 10.56
C LEU A 147 -6.47 22.71 9.17
N GLU A 148 -5.15 22.80 9.08
CA GLU A 148 -4.47 22.95 7.79
C GLU A 148 -4.67 21.70 6.92
N PRO A 149 -5.22 21.80 5.70
CA PRO A 149 -5.49 20.64 4.87
C PRO A 149 -4.21 20.04 4.28
N PHE A 150 -3.25 20.87 3.88
CA PHE A 150 -2.08 20.42 3.11
C PHE A 150 -0.80 20.69 3.89
N GLU A 151 0.01 19.63 4.08
CA GLU A 151 1.27 19.70 4.81
C GLU A 151 2.37 18.96 4.05
N LEU A 152 3.55 19.56 4.03
CA LEU A 152 4.79 18.94 3.56
C LEU A 152 5.81 18.98 4.71
N PHE A 153 6.32 17.82 5.09
CA PHE A 153 7.30 17.68 6.19
C PHE A 153 6.85 18.30 7.53
N GLY A 154 5.54 18.31 7.80
CA GLY A 154 4.95 18.89 9.01
C GLY A 154 4.75 20.41 8.95
N MET A 155 5.11 21.06 7.85
CA MET A 155 4.85 22.49 7.60
C MET A 155 3.60 22.65 6.70
N PRO A 156 2.75 23.66 6.94
CA PRO A 156 1.66 24.00 6.02
C PRO A 156 2.18 24.28 4.61
N ALA A 157 1.48 23.77 3.59
CA ALA A 157 1.86 23.89 2.19
C ALA A 157 0.67 24.34 1.34
N SER A 158 0.93 25.02 0.23
CA SER A 158 -0.13 25.29 -0.74
C SER A 158 -0.57 23.99 -1.43
N GLU A 159 -1.84 23.95 -1.85
CA GLU A 159 -2.42 22.81 -2.58
C GLU A 159 -1.60 22.43 -3.83
N PHE A 160 -1.00 23.43 -4.50
CA PHE A 160 -0.12 23.24 -5.65
C PHE A 160 1.16 22.48 -5.27
N TRP A 161 1.91 22.98 -4.28
CA TRP A 161 3.16 22.34 -3.84
C TRP A 161 2.91 20.96 -3.25
N TRP A 162 1.82 20.80 -2.50
CA TRP A 162 1.40 19.51 -1.99
C TRP A 162 1.12 18.52 -3.12
N THR A 163 0.28 18.88 -4.09
CA THR A 163 -0.06 18.01 -5.23
C THR A 163 1.18 17.66 -6.07
N ALA A 164 2.10 18.62 -6.27
CA ALA A 164 3.35 18.39 -6.98
C ALA A 164 4.23 17.37 -6.24
N ALA A 165 4.42 17.54 -4.93
CA ALA A 165 5.21 16.62 -4.11
C ALA A 165 4.62 15.21 -4.08
N GLN A 166 3.29 15.06 -3.91
CA GLN A 166 2.65 13.73 -3.91
C GLN A 166 2.81 13.02 -5.25
N ARG A 167 2.69 13.74 -6.38
CA ARG A 167 2.94 13.17 -7.71
C ARG A 167 4.39 12.77 -7.92
N MET A 168 5.35 13.53 -7.37
CA MET A 168 6.75 13.13 -7.38
C MET A 168 6.95 11.84 -6.56
N THR A 169 6.32 11.72 -5.38
CA THR A 169 6.37 10.48 -4.59
C THR A 169 5.73 9.30 -5.32
N LEU A 170 4.60 9.50 -6.00
CA LEU A 170 3.98 8.47 -6.85
C LEU A 170 4.95 7.99 -7.93
N VAL A 171 5.53 8.91 -8.71
CA VAL A 171 6.45 8.57 -9.80
C VAL A 171 7.73 7.92 -9.26
N LEU A 172 8.28 8.38 -8.14
CA LEU A 172 9.44 7.77 -7.50
C LEU A 172 9.15 6.35 -7.02
N GLY A 173 8.02 6.11 -6.37
CA GLY A 173 7.62 4.75 -5.94
C GLY A 173 7.35 3.81 -7.11
N SER A 174 6.79 4.31 -8.22
CA SER A 174 6.66 3.51 -9.45
C SER A 174 8.01 3.21 -10.10
N LEU A 175 8.92 4.19 -10.12
CA LEU A 175 10.28 3.99 -10.62
C LEU A 175 11.01 2.93 -9.80
N ASP A 176 10.93 3.01 -8.47
CA ASP A 176 11.52 2.07 -7.50
C ASP A 176 11.11 0.62 -7.81
N LEU A 177 9.80 0.35 -7.76
CA LEU A 177 9.18 -0.95 -8.11
C LEU A 177 9.68 -1.51 -9.45
N PHE A 178 9.79 -0.66 -10.48
CA PHE A 178 10.27 -1.09 -11.79
C PHE A 178 11.81 -1.23 -11.85
N THR A 179 12.59 -0.42 -11.14
CA THR A 179 14.05 -0.60 -11.02
C THR A 179 14.41 -1.87 -10.26
N ASP A 180 13.70 -2.18 -9.17
CA ASP A 180 13.87 -3.41 -8.40
C ASP A 180 13.53 -4.65 -9.23
N THR A 181 12.46 -4.56 -10.03
CA THR A 181 12.03 -5.61 -10.95
C THR A 181 13.02 -5.80 -12.11
N TYR A 182 13.55 -4.71 -12.67
CA TYR A 182 14.58 -4.74 -13.69
C TYR A 182 15.89 -5.32 -13.14
N PHE A 183 16.28 -4.93 -11.92
CA PHE A 183 17.41 -5.53 -11.21
C PHE A 183 17.21 -7.04 -10.98
N ALA A 184 16.03 -7.45 -10.52
CA ALA A 184 15.70 -8.84 -10.28
C ALA A 184 15.70 -9.69 -11.57
N GLY A 185 15.12 -9.20 -12.66
CA GLY A 185 15.17 -9.90 -13.96
C GLY A 185 16.59 -9.95 -14.56
N THR A 186 17.41 -8.95 -14.27
CA THR A 186 18.82 -8.91 -14.72
C THR A 186 19.67 -9.91 -13.94
N MET A 187 19.61 -9.89 -12.60
CA MET A 187 20.54 -10.59 -11.72
C MET A 187 20.04 -11.93 -11.17
N GLY A 188 18.72 -12.08 -10.99
CA GLY A 188 18.09 -13.30 -10.50
C GLY A 188 18.21 -14.48 -11.47
N LEU A 189 17.86 -15.67 -10.99
CA LEU A 189 17.81 -16.94 -11.75
C LEU A 189 19.01 -17.09 -12.73
N GLY A 190 20.22 -17.25 -12.18
CA GLY A 190 21.47 -17.41 -12.94
C GLY A 190 22.09 -16.13 -13.49
N GLY A 191 21.44 -14.97 -13.41
CA GLY A 191 21.93 -13.70 -13.97
C GLY A 191 23.30 -13.27 -13.44
N THR A 192 23.52 -13.43 -12.12
CA THR A 192 24.82 -13.23 -11.46
C THR A 192 25.99 -14.02 -12.06
N ALA A 193 25.75 -15.15 -12.71
CA ALA A 193 26.80 -15.99 -13.28
C ALA A 193 26.99 -15.80 -14.81
N LEU A 194 25.97 -15.25 -15.49
CA LEU A 194 25.85 -15.24 -16.95
C LEU A 194 27.02 -14.54 -17.67
N CYS A 195 27.40 -13.35 -17.20
CA CYS A 195 28.45 -12.53 -17.81
C CYS A 195 29.73 -12.42 -16.97
N SER A 196 29.73 -13.04 -15.78
CA SER A 196 30.86 -13.04 -14.84
C SER A 196 31.61 -14.38 -14.81
N GLU A 197 31.21 -15.36 -15.61
CA GLU A 197 31.69 -16.75 -15.54
C GLU A 197 31.60 -17.33 -14.11
N GLY A 198 30.56 -16.91 -13.37
CA GLY A 198 30.35 -17.28 -11.98
C GLY A 198 31.27 -16.59 -10.96
N LYS A 199 32.18 -15.68 -11.37
CA LYS A 199 33.04 -14.90 -10.44
C LYS A 199 32.23 -14.22 -9.34
N THR A 200 31.12 -13.56 -9.69
CA THR A 200 30.22 -12.89 -8.72
C THR A 200 29.72 -13.83 -7.62
N GLN A 201 29.40 -15.09 -7.95
CA GLN A 201 28.95 -16.11 -6.99
C GLN A 201 30.12 -16.69 -6.16
N ARG A 202 31.34 -16.75 -6.71
CA ARG A 202 32.54 -17.13 -5.95
C ARG A 202 32.89 -16.08 -4.89
N VAL A 203 32.81 -14.80 -5.26
CA VAL A 203 32.96 -13.67 -4.32
C VAL A 203 31.87 -13.69 -3.25
N TRP A 204 30.61 -13.89 -3.62
CA TRP A 204 29.50 -13.99 -2.68
C TRP A 204 29.70 -15.10 -1.64
N ARG A 205 30.11 -16.31 -2.07
CA ARG A 205 30.43 -17.42 -1.15
C ARG A 205 31.55 -17.06 -0.18
N ALA A 206 32.67 -16.53 -0.70
CA ALA A 206 33.79 -16.09 0.14
C ALA A 206 33.34 -15.05 1.18
N TRP A 207 32.46 -14.12 0.81
CA TRP A 207 31.93 -13.12 1.74
C TRP A 207 30.99 -13.71 2.79
N TRP A 208 30.13 -14.67 2.42
CA TRP A 208 29.25 -15.39 3.33
C TRP A 208 30.04 -16.20 4.36
N ASP A 209 31.05 -16.96 3.93
CA ASP A 209 31.88 -17.81 4.78
C ASP A 209 32.70 -17.02 5.82
N HIS A 210 33.01 -15.76 5.51
CA HIS A 210 33.68 -14.81 6.42
C HIS A 210 32.71 -13.92 7.22
N SER A 211 31.39 -14.10 7.06
CA SER A 211 30.36 -13.33 7.75
C SER A 211 29.92 -13.99 9.08
N ILE A 212 29.05 -13.29 9.82
CA ILE A 212 28.37 -13.86 11.00
C ILE A 212 27.48 -15.08 10.66
N PHE A 213 27.15 -15.28 9.37
CA PHE A 213 26.29 -16.37 8.89
C PHE A 213 27.07 -17.63 8.46
N ARG A 214 28.38 -17.70 8.70
CA ARG A 214 29.27 -18.83 8.30
C ARG A 214 28.82 -20.23 8.73
N SER A 215 27.92 -20.35 9.72
CA SER A 215 27.35 -21.62 10.19
C SER A 215 26.08 -22.05 9.45
N LEU A 216 25.56 -21.20 8.55
CA LEU A 216 24.40 -21.47 7.71
C LEU A 216 24.85 -21.83 6.29
N PRO A 217 24.13 -22.72 5.59
CA PRO A 217 24.44 -23.06 4.20
C PRO A 217 24.35 -21.81 3.32
N VAL A 218 25.35 -21.61 2.44
CA VAL A 218 25.39 -20.45 1.54
C VAL A 218 24.20 -20.49 0.58
N ILE A 219 23.32 -19.49 0.69
CA ILE A 219 22.23 -19.31 -0.29
C ILE A 219 22.77 -18.51 -1.48
N PRO A 220 22.66 -18.99 -2.73
CA PRO A 220 23.11 -18.24 -3.91
C PRO A 220 22.45 -16.86 -4.04
N LEU A 221 23.23 -15.85 -4.43
CA LEU A 221 22.78 -14.45 -4.43
C LEU A 221 21.62 -14.19 -5.40
N ASP A 222 21.64 -14.82 -6.57
CA ASP A 222 20.55 -14.81 -7.55
C ASP A 222 19.26 -15.45 -7.05
N ILE A 223 19.34 -16.49 -6.21
CA ILE A 223 18.16 -17.08 -5.55
C ILE A 223 17.60 -16.10 -4.52
N LEU A 224 18.44 -15.46 -3.70
CA LEU A 224 17.99 -14.43 -2.75
C LEU A 224 17.25 -13.28 -3.46
N ILE A 225 17.82 -12.76 -4.55
CA ILE A 225 17.21 -11.71 -5.39
C ILE A 225 15.87 -12.16 -6.00
N SER A 226 15.77 -13.42 -6.43
CA SER A 226 14.54 -13.96 -7.02
C SER A 226 13.45 -14.13 -5.96
N VAL A 227 13.82 -14.61 -4.75
CA VAL A 227 12.89 -14.78 -3.62
C VAL A 227 12.42 -13.43 -3.08
N SER A 228 13.29 -12.43 -2.94
CA SER A 228 12.88 -11.09 -2.50
C SER A 228 11.89 -10.45 -3.48
N TRP A 229 12.12 -10.61 -4.78
CA TRP A 229 11.17 -10.13 -5.80
C TRP A 229 9.81 -10.86 -5.74
N LEU A 230 9.80 -12.18 -5.54
CA LEU A 230 8.54 -12.92 -5.33
C LEU A 230 7.79 -12.47 -4.07
N LEU A 231 8.50 -12.14 -2.99
CA LEU A 231 7.91 -11.59 -1.76
C LEU A 231 7.34 -10.17 -1.99
N MET A 232 8.01 -9.33 -2.78
CA MET A 232 7.50 -8.01 -3.19
C MET A 232 6.21 -8.11 -4.02
N LEU A 233 6.02 -9.14 -4.85
CA LEU A 233 4.74 -9.35 -5.56
C LEU A 233 3.56 -9.60 -4.61
N LEU A 234 3.81 -10.12 -3.42
CA LEU A 234 2.75 -10.51 -2.48
C LEU A 234 1.87 -9.32 -2.06
N GLN A 235 2.41 -8.09 -1.99
CA GLN A 235 1.63 -6.90 -1.64
C GLN A 235 0.51 -6.62 -2.67
N HIS A 236 0.82 -6.78 -3.96
CA HIS A 236 -0.14 -6.60 -5.06
C HIS A 236 -1.19 -7.72 -5.06
N VAL A 237 -0.76 -8.95 -4.80
CA VAL A 237 -1.66 -10.11 -4.70
C VAL A 237 -2.62 -9.97 -3.52
N ILE A 238 -2.12 -9.60 -2.34
CA ILE A 238 -2.95 -9.36 -1.14
C ILE A 238 -3.98 -8.26 -1.41
N ALA A 239 -3.59 -7.15 -2.05
CA ALA A 239 -4.50 -6.07 -2.40
C ALA A 239 -5.59 -6.51 -3.40
N CYS A 240 -5.24 -7.32 -4.40
CA CYS A 240 -6.20 -7.86 -5.35
C CYS A 240 -7.15 -8.90 -4.70
N VAL A 241 -6.64 -9.70 -3.75
CA VAL A 241 -7.44 -10.70 -3.01
C VAL A 241 -8.34 -10.05 -1.95
N ALA A 242 -7.94 -8.92 -1.35
CA ALA A 242 -8.78 -8.17 -0.42
C ALA A 242 -10.08 -7.65 -1.07
N MET A 243 -10.12 -7.55 -2.40
CA MET A 243 -11.31 -7.23 -3.20
C MET A 243 -12.22 -8.42 -3.50
N LEU A 244 -11.75 -9.66 -3.30
CA LEU A 244 -12.57 -10.84 -3.46
C LEU A 244 -13.54 -10.92 -2.28
N ARG A 245 -14.80 -10.58 -2.59
CA ARG A 245 -15.91 -10.43 -1.65
C ARG A 245 -15.98 -11.61 -0.68
N ARG A 246 -16.00 -11.32 0.62
CA ARG A 246 -16.45 -12.27 1.64
C ARG A 246 -17.95 -12.52 1.42
N GLY A 247 -18.31 -13.75 1.05
CA GLY A 247 -19.61 -14.27 1.43
C GLY A 247 -19.66 -14.40 2.95
N SER A 248 -20.80 -14.09 3.56
CA SER A 248 -21.01 -14.33 4.99
C SER A 248 -21.17 -15.84 5.22
N ASP A 249 -20.86 -16.34 6.43
CA ASP A 249 -21.14 -17.74 6.78
C ASP A 249 -22.64 -18.10 6.68
N GLU A 250 -23.53 -17.09 6.62
CA GLU A 250 -24.97 -17.25 6.33
C GLU A 250 -25.25 -17.73 4.89
N GLU A 251 -24.34 -17.52 3.92
CA GLU A 251 -24.46 -18.07 2.55
C GLU A 251 -23.92 -19.51 2.43
N ARG A 252 -23.43 -20.11 3.53
CA ARG A 252 -22.77 -21.41 3.53
C ARG A 252 -23.73 -22.60 3.57
N ASP A 253 -24.95 -22.40 4.07
CA ASP A 253 -26.00 -23.43 4.13
C ASP A 253 -26.63 -23.73 2.75
N ASP A 254 -26.56 -22.81 1.78
CA ASP A 254 -27.16 -22.97 0.45
C ASP A 254 -26.31 -23.78 -0.55
N GLY A 255 -25.16 -24.34 -0.12
CA GLY A 255 -24.39 -25.34 -0.86
C GLY A 255 -23.77 -24.86 -2.19
N LYS A 256 -23.69 -23.55 -2.43
CA LYS A 256 -23.22 -22.94 -3.70
C LYS A 256 -22.27 -21.76 -3.49
N SER A 257 -21.10 -21.98 -2.89
CA SER A 257 -19.99 -21.01 -2.96
C SER A 257 -18.60 -21.61 -2.72
N ALA A 258 -17.60 -20.95 -3.29
CA ALA A 258 -16.19 -21.38 -3.35
C ALA A 258 -15.44 -21.21 -2.00
N PRO A 259 -14.26 -21.84 -1.80
CA PRO A 259 -13.54 -21.77 -0.52
C PRO A 259 -13.02 -20.36 -0.19
N VAL A 260 -13.19 -19.98 1.08
CA VAL A 260 -12.89 -18.65 1.63
C VAL A 260 -11.45 -18.60 2.18
N LEU A 261 -10.72 -17.49 1.96
CA LEU A 261 -9.37 -17.26 2.51
C LEU A 261 -9.39 -16.35 3.78
N PRO A 262 -8.46 -16.54 4.74
CA PRO A 262 -8.70 -16.17 6.14
C PRO A 262 -7.85 -14.98 6.64
N CYS A 263 -8.09 -13.74 6.16
CA CYS A 263 -7.22 -12.59 6.47
C CYS A 263 -7.92 -11.25 6.86
N SER A 264 -9.13 -11.28 7.40
CA SER A 264 -9.78 -10.14 8.08
C SER A 264 -10.79 -10.68 9.11
N ASP A 265 -11.37 -9.85 9.99
CA ASP A 265 -12.44 -10.24 10.92
C ASP A 265 -13.75 -9.44 10.71
N GLU A 266 -13.79 -8.58 9.70
CA GLU A 266 -14.94 -7.70 9.44
C GLU A 266 -16.01 -8.39 8.57
N LYS A 267 -17.28 -8.27 9.01
CA LYS A 267 -18.48 -8.86 8.36
C LYS A 267 -19.01 -8.00 7.19
N TYR A 268 -18.54 -6.76 7.06
CA TYR A 268 -18.90 -5.81 6.01
C TYR A 268 -17.65 -5.09 5.50
N LEU A 269 -17.47 -4.97 4.19
CA LEU A 269 -16.49 -4.04 3.61
C LEU A 269 -17.20 -2.73 3.25
N TYR A 270 -16.70 -1.60 3.77
CA TYR A 270 -17.15 -0.28 3.34
C TYR A 270 -16.36 0.22 2.12
N ASN A 271 -17.01 1.03 1.28
CA ASN A 271 -16.41 1.53 0.03
C ASN A 271 -15.17 2.40 0.26
N ASP A 272 -15.07 3.11 1.38
CA ASP A 272 -13.90 3.89 1.78
C ASP A 272 -12.73 3.00 2.22
N ASP A 273 -12.97 1.95 3.01
CA ASP A 273 -11.90 1.00 3.38
C ASP A 273 -11.32 0.30 2.15
N VAL A 274 -12.19 -0.16 1.24
CA VAL A 274 -11.81 -0.70 -0.07
C VAL A 274 -10.99 0.31 -0.88
N PHE A 275 -11.50 1.53 -1.02
CA PHE A 275 -10.84 2.59 -1.79
C PHE A 275 -9.46 2.94 -1.21
N PHE A 276 -9.34 3.04 0.12
CA PHE A 276 -8.07 3.35 0.77
C PHE A 276 -7.07 2.20 0.65
N GLN A 277 -7.49 0.94 0.77
CA GLN A 277 -6.62 -0.22 0.59
C GLN A 277 -6.10 -0.33 -0.85
N LEU A 278 -6.98 -0.20 -1.85
CA LEU A 278 -6.56 -0.24 -3.25
C LEU A 278 -5.71 0.96 -3.67
N SER A 279 -6.00 2.16 -3.16
CA SER A 279 -5.19 3.36 -3.43
C SER A 279 -3.80 3.24 -2.83
N GLU A 280 -3.70 2.65 -1.64
CA GLU A 280 -2.43 2.37 -0.97
C GLU A 280 -1.58 1.36 -1.75
N ALA A 281 -2.17 0.24 -2.18
CA ALA A 281 -1.48 -0.76 -2.99
C ALA A 281 -1.09 -0.23 -4.39
N ALA A 282 -1.86 0.71 -4.94
CA ALA A 282 -1.50 1.46 -6.14
C ALA A 282 -0.47 2.59 -5.89
N GLY A 283 0.10 2.71 -4.68
CA GLY A 283 1.13 3.68 -4.35
C GLY A 283 0.66 5.14 -4.20
N PHE A 284 -0.64 5.39 -4.04
CA PHE A 284 -1.19 6.76 -3.98
C PHE A 284 -0.87 7.44 -2.64
N ALA A 285 0.33 8.03 -2.55
CA ALA A 285 0.80 8.79 -1.40
C ALA A 285 -0.18 9.91 -0.99
N SER A 286 -0.79 10.58 -1.97
CA SER A 286 -1.77 11.64 -1.77
C SER A 286 -3.02 11.17 -1.01
N ILE A 287 -3.64 10.07 -1.45
CA ILE A 287 -4.81 9.45 -0.83
C ILE A 287 -4.45 8.85 0.53
N THR A 288 -3.24 8.29 0.65
CA THR A 288 -2.67 7.83 1.93
C THR A 288 -2.61 8.96 2.96
N GLN A 289 -2.05 10.11 2.63
CA GLN A 289 -1.94 11.23 3.57
C GLN A 289 -3.31 11.81 3.95
N ILE A 290 -4.23 11.93 2.98
CA ILE A 290 -5.62 12.34 3.23
C ILE A 290 -6.30 11.37 4.21
N SER A 291 -6.19 10.06 3.96
CA SER A 291 -6.75 9.02 4.83
C SER A 291 -6.24 9.17 6.26
N THR A 292 -4.91 9.22 6.46
CA THR A 292 -4.29 9.38 7.78
C THR A 292 -4.76 10.65 8.50
N LYS A 293 -4.84 11.80 7.81
CA LYS A 293 -5.35 13.05 8.42
C LYS A 293 -6.83 12.97 8.79
N ILE A 294 -7.67 12.30 8.01
CA ILE A 294 -9.09 12.06 8.37
C ILE A 294 -9.17 11.21 9.65
N TYR A 295 -8.44 10.10 9.75
CA TYR A 295 -8.42 9.28 10.99
C TYR A 295 -7.98 10.10 12.20
N VAL A 296 -6.92 10.92 12.09
CA VAL A 296 -6.45 11.79 13.18
C VAL A 296 -7.48 12.85 13.57
N CYS A 297 -8.19 13.43 12.60
CA CYS A 297 -9.25 14.39 12.84
C CYS A 297 -10.45 13.75 13.57
N GLN A 298 -10.92 12.57 13.13
CA GLN A 298 -12.03 11.87 13.78
C GLN A 298 -11.67 11.42 15.20
N MET A 299 -10.44 10.97 15.46
CA MET A 299 -9.96 10.70 16.83
C MET A 299 -10.07 11.93 17.74
N ARG A 300 -9.54 13.08 17.32
CA ARG A 300 -9.63 14.34 18.08
C ARG A 300 -11.09 14.76 18.30
N ARG A 301 -11.93 14.62 17.28
CA ARG A 301 -13.37 14.93 17.36
C ARG A 301 -14.08 14.07 18.41
N LYS A 302 -13.82 12.75 18.46
CA LYS A 302 -14.47 11.87 19.43
C LYS A 302 -14.14 12.23 20.89
N VAL A 303 -12.90 12.63 21.15
CA VAL A 303 -12.49 13.17 22.46
C VAL A 303 -13.25 14.45 22.79
N LEU A 304 -13.30 15.42 21.86
CA LEU A 304 -14.03 16.68 22.05
C LEU A 304 -15.55 16.51 22.21
N GLN A 305 -16.11 15.38 21.73
CA GLN A 305 -17.54 15.05 21.86
C GLN A 305 -17.86 14.25 23.14
N GLN A 306 -16.91 14.07 24.07
CA GLN A 306 -17.04 13.18 25.25
C GLN A 306 -17.34 11.71 24.88
N GLU A 307 -17.18 11.34 23.61
CA GLU A 307 -17.23 9.95 23.13
C GLU A 307 -15.82 9.35 23.05
N GLY A 308 -14.96 9.70 24.02
CA GLY A 308 -13.53 9.42 23.99
C GLY A 308 -13.20 7.95 23.68
N TYR A 309 -13.89 7.02 24.34
CA TYR A 309 -13.71 5.57 24.15
C TYR A 309 -13.85 5.12 22.68
N ARG A 310 -14.71 5.76 21.89
CA ARG A 310 -14.92 5.45 20.46
C ARG A 310 -13.78 5.92 19.56
N MET A 311 -12.84 6.74 20.07
CA MET A 311 -11.65 7.12 19.30
C MET A 311 -10.79 5.90 18.92
N MET A 312 -10.81 4.85 19.75
CA MET A 312 -9.92 3.71 19.55
C MET A 312 -10.30 2.83 18.36
N GLY A 313 -11.54 2.88 17.85
CA GLY A 313 -11.86 2.26 16.56
C GLY A 313 -11.04 2.86 15.41
N TYR A 314 -10.96 4.20 15.36
CA TYR A 314 -10.13 4.92 14.39
C TYR A 314 -8.62 4.72 14.64
N GLY A 315 -8.20 4.71 15.90
CA GLY A 315 -6.80 4.49 16.28
C GLY A 315 -6.30 3.08 15.95
N MET A 316 -7.12 2.06 16.22
CA MET A 316 -6.86 0.67 15.90
C MET A 316 -6.79 0.45 14.38
N ALA A 317 -7.79 0.92 13.62
CA ALA A 317 -7.79 0.85 12.16
C ALA A 317 -6.51 1.47 11.56
N LEU A 318 -6.13 2.67 12.00
CA LEU A 318 -4.91 3.34 11.56
C LEU A 318 -3.64 2.56 11.95
N SER A 319 -3.57 2.00 13.16
CA SER A 319 -2.42 1.22 13.61
C SER A 319 -2.22 -0.09 12.84
N SER A 320 -3.30 -0.80 12.53
CA SER A 320 -3.27 -2.03 11.72
C SER A 320 -2.78 -1.74 10.30
N LYS A 321 -3.26 -0.64 9.72
CA LYS A 321 -2.83 -0.15 8.40
C LYS A 321 -1.32 0.08 8.34
N TYR A 322 -0.75 0.78 9.34
CA TYR A 322 0.71 0.97 9.41
C TYR A 322 1.50 -0.32 9.60
N VAL A 323 1.03 -1.29 10.40
CA VAL A 323 1.72 -2.59 10.53
C VAL A 323 1.72 -3.37 9.22
N LYS A 324 0.58 -3.43 8.51
CA LYS A 324 0.48 -4.11 7.20
C LYS A 324 1.48 -3.52 6.19
N ARG A 325 1.55 -2.19 6.07
CA ARG A 325 2.52 -1.48 5.21
C ARG A 325 3.96 -1.82 5.52
N VAL A 326 4.30 -1.74 6.81
CA VAL A 326 5.67 -1.90 7.30
C VAL A 326 6.18 -3.33 7.08
N CYS A 327 5.31 -4.34 7.26
CA CYS A 327 5.67 -5.73 7.02
C CYS A 327 5.65 -6.14 5.54
N LEU A 328 4.69 -5.66 4.74
CA LEU A 328 4.51 -6.12 3.34
C LEU A 328 5.28 -5.31 2.30
N SER A 329 5.37 -3.99 2.48
CA SER A 329 6.14 -3.11 1.60
C SER A 329 7.48 -2.79 2.25
N TYR A 330 7.50 -2.03 3.35
CA TYR A 330 8.70 -1.26 3.71
C TYR A 330 9.94 -2.16 3.96
N LEU A 331 9.78 -3.28 4.66
CA LEU A 331 10.89 -4.21 4.92
C LEU A 331 11.23 -5.14 3.74
N LEU A 332 10.22 -5.65 3.02
CA LEU A 332 10.39 -6.70 2.01
C LEU A 332 10.78 -6.16 0.63
N GLU A 333 10.25 -4.98 0.30
CA GLU A 333 10.61 -4.17 -0.85
C GLU A 333 11.97 -3.51 -0.53
N ASP A 334 11.97 -2.23 -0.11
CA ASP A 334 13.16 -1.39 0.06
C ASP A 334 14.23 -2.04 0.95
N GLY A 335 13.89 -2.51 2.16
CA GLY A 335 14.88 -2.95 3.14
C GLY A 335 15.76 -4.10 2.63
N ILE A 336 15.15 -5.13 2.05
CA ILE A 336 15.87 -6.28 1.48
C ILE A 336 16.47 -5.92 0.11
N GLN A 337 15.75 -5.19 -0.75
CA GLN A 337 16.23 -4.88 -2.10
C GLN A 337 17.41 -3.92 -2.10
N VAL A 338 17.37 -2.83 -1.32
CA VAL A 338 18.52 -1.91 -1.11
C VAL A 338 19.75 -2.68 -0.65
N THR A 339 19.57 -3.65 0.26
CA THR A 339 20.66 -4.50 0.78
C THR A 339 21.26 -5.38 -0.32
N LEU A 340 20.42 -6.10 -1.08
CA LEU A 340 20.87 -7.00 -2.16
C LEU A 340 21.49 -6.24 -3.35
N GLN A 341 20.95 -5.06 -3.69
CA GLN A 341 21.52 -4.16 -4.70
C GLN A 341 22.89 -3.64 -4.26
N SER A 342 23.03 -3.25 -2.98
CA SER A 342 24.31 -2.78 -2.41
C SER A 342 25.38 -3.86 -2.45
N TRP A 343 25.05 -5.09 -2.05
CA TRP A 343 25.98 -6.23 -2.14
C TRP A 343 26.37 -6.52 -3.58
N THR A 344 25.41 -6.48 -4.51
CA THR A 344 25.67 -6.70 -5.93
C THR A 344 26.60 -5.62 -6.48
N LEU A 345 26.30 -4.33 -6.22
CA LEU A 345 27.09 -3.17 -6.63
C LEU A 345 28.51 -3.19 -6.05
N ALA A 346 28.68 -3.61 -4.79
CA ALA A 346 29.99 -3.75 -4.16
C ALA A 346 30.86 -4.81 -4.88
N ILE A 347 30.26 -5.94 -5.27
CA ILE A 347 30.94 -6.95 -6.10
C ILE A 347 31.17 -6.40 -7.53
N SER A 348 30.23 -5.61 -8.09
CA SER A 348 30.36 -5.01 -9.43
C SER A 348 31.55 -4.07 -9.53
N THR A 349 31.64 -3.13 -8.59
CA THR A 349 32.62 -2.04 -8.60
C THR A 349 34.04 -2.55 -8.40
N HIS A 350 34.20 -3.65 -7.67
CA HIS A 350 35.47 -4.34 -7.56
C HIS A 350 35.89 -5.02 -8.88
N GLN A 351 34.94 -5.58 -9.64
CA GLN A 351 35.22 -6.36 -10.85
C GLN A 351 35.31 -5.49 -12.13
N ALA A 352 34.50 -4.42 -12.26
CA ALA A 352 34.48 -3.50 -13.40
C ALA A 352 33.98 -2.10 -12.99
N PRO A 353 34.87 -1.18 -12.56
CA PRO A 353 34.46 0.12 -12.00
C PRO A 353 33.79 1.07 -13.00
N GLU A 354 34.05 0.95 -14.31
CA GLU A 354 33.63 1.94 -15.32
C GLU A 354 32.17 1.85 -15.77
N ARG A 355 31.39 0.84 -15.33
CA ARG A 355 30.02 0.58 -15.87
C ARG A 355 28.91 0.46 -14.83
N ALA A 356 29.07 1.11 -13.68
CA ALA A 356 28.16 0.99 -12.53
C ALA A 356 26.91 1.92 -12.53
N LEU A 357 26.65 2.70 -13.60
CA LEU A 357 25.65 3.79 -13.59
C LEU A 357 24.22 3.32 -13.26
N LEU A 358 23.73 2.25 -13.92
CA LEU A 358 22.34 1.81 -13.76
C LEU A 358 22.07 1.15 -12.38
N PRO A 359 22.95 0.26 -11.86
CA PRO A 359 22.83 -0.22 -10.48
C PRO A 359 22.95 0.90 -9.43
N THR A 360 23.79 1.92 -9.68
CA THR A 360 23.90 3.10 -8.80
C THR A 360 22.61 3.92 -8.81
N LEU A 361 21.97 4.12 -9.97
CA LEU A 361 20.68 4.80 -10.08
C LEU A 361 19.58 4.06 -9.32
N SER A 362 19.48 2.74 -9.48
CA SER A 362 18.56 1.88 -8.73
C SER A 362 18.74 2.08 -7.22
N LEU A 363 19.97 1.90 -6.73
CA LEU A 363 20.30 2.06 -5.32
C LEU A 363 19.98 3.46 -4.77
N CYS A 364 20.20 4.52 -5.56
CA CYS A 364 19.85 5.88 -5.18
C CYS A 364 18.32 6.10 -5.05
N VAL A 365 17.52 5.52 -5.96
CA VAL A 365 16.05 5.61 -5.90
C VAL A 365 15.53 4.86 -4.67
N SER A 366 15.95 3.62 -4.47
CA SER A 366 15.50 2.79 -3.34
C SER A 366 15.99 3.32 -1.99
N PHE A 367 17.17 3.96 -1.93
CA PHE A 367 17.62 4.69 -0.74
C PHE A 367 16.71 5.91 -0.42
N LEU A 368 16.34 6.69 -1.45
CA LEU A 368 15.44 7.83 -1.28
C LEU A 368 14.04 7.40 -0.85
N MET A 369 13.51 6.31 -1.44
CA MET A 369 12.22 5.73 -1.05
C MET A 369 12.25 5.16 0.37
N GLY A 370 13.31 4.44 0.74
CA GLY A 370 13.50 3.96 2.11
C GLY A 370 13.53 5.11 3.14
N MET A 371 14.13 6.26 2.79
CA MET A 371 14.08 7.47 3.63
C MET A 371 12.67 8.08 3.73
N VAL A 372 11.87 8.04 2.65
CA VAL A 372 10.45 8.45 2.68
C VAL A 372 9.64 7.51 3.58
N LYS A 373 9.81 6.19 3.45
CA LYS A 373 9.12 5.19 4.28
C LYS A 373 9.55 5.28 5.76
N LEU A 374 10.83 5.58 6.05
CA LEU A 374 11.32 5.87 7.40
C LEU A 374 10.62 7.08 8.02
N LYS A 375 10.45 8.17 7.25
CA LYS A 375 9.69 9.35 7.68
C LYS A 375 8.21 9.03 7.95
N GLU A 376 7.57 8.17 7.16
CA GLU A 376 6.19 7.74 7.41
C GLU A 376 6.06 6.92 8.71
N MET A 377 7.04 6.06 9.03
CA MET A 377 7.09 5.36 10.32
C MET A 377 7.27 6.33 11.50
N MET A 378 8.14 7.33 11.37
CA MET A 378 8.30 8.38 12.39
C MET A 378 7.01 9.19 12.60
N LEU A 379 6.28 9.52 11.52
CA LEU A 379 4.99 10.19 11.59
C LEU A 379 3.97 9.35 12.38
N TYR A 380 3.89 8.04 12.12
CA TYR A 380 3.02 7.14 12.88
C TYR A 380 3.37 7.11 14.38
N LEU A 381 4.65 7.12 14.75
CA LEU A 381 5.05 7.16 16.16
C LEU A 381 4.59 8.46 16.85
N GLY A 382 4.61 9.59 16.15
CA GLY A 382 4.03 10.85 16.62
C GLY A 382 2.50 10.79 16.76
N ILE A 383 1.80 10.16 15.82
CA ILE A 383 0.35 9.92 15.92
C ILE A 383 0.04 8.99 17.10
N ARG A 384 0.82 7.94 17.35
CA ARG A 384 0.67 7.07 18.52
C ARG A 384 0.86 7.83 19.84
N GLN A 385 1.82 8.74 19.92
CA GLN A 385 1.96 9.62 21.10
C GLN A 385 0.73 10.51 21.29
N LEU A 386 0.16 11.05 20.20
CA LEU A 386 -1.12 11.76 20.25
C LEU A 386 -2.27 10.85 20.73
N MET A 387 -2.36 9.59 20.28
CA MET A 387 -3.37 8.64 20.78
C MET A 387 -3.23 8.40 22.29
N GLU A 388 -2.02 8.21 22.82
CA GLU A 388 -1.80 8.00 24.26
C GLU A 388 -2.05 9.27 25.10
N ASN A 389 -1.71 10.45 24.57
CA ASN A 389 -2.00 11.74 25.21
C ASN A 389 -3.49 12.09 25.22
N LEU A 390 -4.28 11.49 24.32
CA LEU A 390 -5.74 11.61 24.31
C LEU A 390 -6.38 10.54 25.20
N ALA A 391 -5.87 9.31 25.18
CA ALA A 391 -6.31 8.22 26.06
C ALA A 391 -6.17 8.58 27.55
N SER A 392 -5.00 9.08 27.95
CA SER A 392 -4.70 9.49 29.33
C SER A 392 -5.45 10.75 29.80
N LYS A 393 -6.19 11.45 28.92
CA LYS A 393 -7.17 12.47 29.31
C LYS A 393 -8.52 11.83 29.64
N ILE A 394 -8.97 10.90 28.81
CA ILE A 394 -10.21 10.14 29.03
C ILE A 394 -10.12 9.35 30.35
N GLU A 395 -8.97 8.71 30.64
CA GLU A 395 -8.73 8.00 31.92
C GLU A 395 -8.79 8.90 33.17
N ARG A 396 -8.76 10.24 33.01
CA ARG A 396 -8.84 11.22 34.12
C ARG A 396 -10.18 11.90 34.25
N GLU A 397 -11.03 11.80 33.22
CA GLU A 397 -12.37 12.36 33.20
C GLU A 397 -13.34 11.22 33.53
N GLU A 398 -13.80 11.14 34.78
CA GLU A 398 -14.82 10.15 35.20
C GLU A 398 -16.04 10.27 34.26
N HIS A 399 -16.31 9.18 33.54
CA HIS A 399 -17.31 9.16 32.46
C HIS A 399 -18.27 7.98 32.62
N ASP A 400 -19.56 8.25 32.35
CA ASP A 400 -20.66 7.26 32.30
C ASP A 400 -20.55 6.31 31.08
N ALA A 401 -19.37 5.72 30.85
CA ALA A 401 -19.15 4.72 29.83
C ALA A 401 -19.63 3.34 30.31
N LYS A 402 -20.14 2.53 29.38
CA LYS A 402 -20.52 1.14 29.68
C LYS A 402 -19.27 0.27 29.79
N ASP A 403 -19.26 -0.70 30.70
CA ASP A 403 -18.11 -1.61 30.93
C ASP A 403 -17.53 -2.19 29.62
N LYS A 404 -18.40 -2.56 28.66
CA LYS A 404 -18.00 -3.10 27.35
C LYS A 404 -17.24 -2.10 26.47
N ASP A 405 -17.59 -0.81 26.55
CA ASP A 405 -16.91 0.26 25.80
C ASP A 405 -15.52 0.55 26.41
N ILE A 406 -15.38 0.39 27.73
CA ILE A 406 -14.11 0.50 28.47
C ILE A 406 -13.20 -0.71 28.14
N GLU A 407 -13.71 -1.94 28.21
CA GLU A 407 -12.97 -3.16 27.87
C GLU A 407 -12.47 -3.13 26.42
N TYR A 408 -13.33 -2.70 25.47
CA TYR A 408 -12.93 -2.51 24.07
C TYR A 408 -11.83 -1.44 23.92
N PHE A 409 -11.94 -0.32 24.64
CA PHE A 409 -10.95 0.76 24.61
C PHE A 409 -9.58 0.30 25.13
N GLU A 410 -9.52 -0.38 26.28
CA GLU A 410 -8.27 -0.89 26.85
C GLU A 410 -7.62 -1.95 25.96
N SER A 411 -8.41 -2.90 25.45
CA SER A 411 -7.95 -3.95 24.53
C SER A 411 -7.40 -3.35 23.23
N SER A 412 -8.09 -2.36 22.67
CA SER A 412 -7.65 -1.63 21.48
C SER A 412 -6.39 -0.81 21.71
N LEU A 413 -6.28 -0.13 22.86
CA LEU A 413 -5.08 0.61 23.24
C LEU A 413 -3.87 -0.32 23.45
N ALA A 414 -4.08 -1.51 24.03
CA ALA A 414 -3.06 -2.54 24.13
C ALA A 414 -2.64 -3.07 22.74
N ALA A 415 -3.58 -3.22 21.80
CA ALA A 415 -3.26 -3.58 20.41
C ALA A 415 -2.44 -2.49 19.69
N VAL A 416 -2.84 -1.22 19.80
CA VAL A 416 -2.09 -0.07 19.27
C VAL A 416 -0.66 -0.01 19.83
N ARG A 417 -0.48 -0.28 21.13
CA ARG A 417 0.84 -0.37 21.77
C ARG A 417 1.68 -1.52 21.18
N ARG A 418 1.10 -2.71 20.95
CA ARG A 418 1.78 -3.84 20.27
C ARG A 418 2.17 -3.49 18.83
N HIS A 419 1.26 -2.86 18.07
CA HIS A 419 1.53 -2.37 16.72
C HIS A 419 2.68 -1.35 16.68
N ALA A 420 2.75 -0.44 17.67
CA ALA A 420 3.86 0.50 17.79
C ALA A 420 5.21 -0.17 18.09
N ILE A 421 5.25 -1.29 18.80
CA ILE A 421 6.48 -2.09 18.99
C ILE A 421 6.92 -2.69 17.65
N CYS A 422 5.99 -3.28 16.88
CA CYS A 422 6.28 -3.80 15.54
C CYS A 422 6.87 -2.71 14.63
N VAL A 423 6.23 -1.54 14.52
CA VAL A 423 6.75 -0.43 13.69
C VAL A 423 8.11 0.07 14.18
N LYS A 424 8.38 0.12 15.50
CA LYS A 424 9.71 0.47 16.03
C LYS A 424 10.79 -0.53 15.63
N ILE A 425 10.53 -1.83 15.74
CA ILE A 425 11.49 -2.87 15.36
C ILE A 425 11.81 -2.75 13.86
N SER A 426 10.78 -2.62 13.02
CA SER A 426 10.95 -2.46 11.58
C SER A 426 11.64 -1.15 11.19
N MET A 427 11.43 -0.06 11.95
CA MET A 427 12.15 1.20 11.76
C MET A 427 13.66 1.04 12.03
N VAL A 428 14.04 0.24 13.04
CA VAL A 428 15.45 -0.10 13.29
C VAL A 428 16.02 -0.98 12.17
N LEU A 429 15.29 -2.00 11.73
CA LEU A 429 15.70 -2.86 10.62
C LEU A 429 15.87 -2.07 9.31
N MET A 430 14.95 -1.14 9.01
CA MET A 430 15.05 -0.23 7.86
C MET A 430 16.24 0.73 7.97
N ALA A 431 16.52 1.27 9.15
CA ALA A 431 17.71 2.09 9.34
C ALA A 431 19.00 1.28 9.09
N LEU A 432 19.08 0.05 9.61
CA LEU A 432 20.21 -0.86 9.36
C LEU A 432 20.35 -1.23 7.88
N ALA A 433 19.23 -1.46 7.18
CA ALA A 433 19.22 -1.67 5.74
C ALA A 433 19.78 -0.45 4.99
N LEU A 434 19.37 0.77 5.32
CA LEU A 434 19.87 2.01 4.72
C LEU A 434 21.33 2.33 5.06
N PHE A 435 21.84 1.90 6.22
CA PHE A 435 23.27 2.01 6.56
C PHE A 435 24.14 1.01 5.78
N THR A 436 23.57 -0.11 5.31
CA THR A 436 24.31 -1.14 4.58
C THR A 436 24.93 -0.62 3.27
N PRO A 437 24.22 0.09 2.36
CA PRO A 437 24.81 0.78 1.21
C PRO A 437 26.03 1.62 1.56
N CYS A 438 25.91 2.47 2.58
CA CYS A 438 26.98 3.38 3.00
C CYS A 438 28.21 2.59 3.49
N PHE A 439 27.99 1.53 4.28
CA PHE A 439 29.06 0.67 4.77
C PHE A 439 29.71 -0.13 3.64
N THR A 440 28.94 -0.68 2.70
CA THR A 440 29.47 -1.48 1.57
C THR A 440 30.23 -0.63 0.57
N LEU A 441 29.75 0.58 0.26
CA LEU A 441 30.48 1.52 -0.59
C LEU A 441 31.79 1.98 0.07
N TYR A 442 31.76 2.30 1.37
CA TYR A 442 32.96 2.61 2.13
C TYR A 442 33.95 1.42 2.21
N ALA A 443 33.44 0.19 2.34
CA ALA A 443 34.21 -1.04 2.37
C ALA A 443 34.99 -1.27 1.06
N VAL A 444 34.35 -1.10 -0.09
CA VAL A 444 35.00 -1.20 -1.42
C VAL A 444 36.12 -0.18 -1.57
N LEU A 445 35.90 1.06 -1.13
CA LEU A 445 36.90 2.13 -1.19
C LEU A 445 38.06 1.94 -0.19
N SER A 446 37.88 1.13 0.85
CA SER A 446 38.86 0.97 1.95
C SER A 446 39.77 -0.26 1.82
N CYS A 447 39.45 -1.22 0.94
CA CYS A 447 40.20 -2.46 0.76
C CYS A 447 40.73 -2.55 -0.69
N PRO A 448 41.88 -1.94 -1.02
CA PRO A 448 42.47 -2.07 -2.36
C PRO A 448 42.84 -3.53 -2.63
N GLY A 449 42.20 -4.15 -3.62
CA GLY A 449 42.39 -5.57 -3.97
C GLY A 449 41.48 -6.58 -3.26
N GLY A 450 40.54 -6.14 -2.41
CA GLY A 450 39.63 -7.05 -1.71
C GLY A 450 38.27 -6.45 -1.35
N ILE A 451 37.46 -7.21 -0.62
CA ILE A 451 36.16 -6.76 -0.08
C ILE A 451 36.17 -6.87 1.44
N ARG A 452 35.75 -5.82 2.15
CA ARG A 452 35.72 -5.84 3.62
C ARG A 452 34.67 -6.82 4.15
N SER A 453 35.05 -7.69 5.09
CA SER A 453 34.09 -8.55 5.78
C SER A 453 33.19 -7.72 6.70
N LEU A 454 31.92 -8.14 6.82
CA LEU A 454 31.00 -7.69 7.87
C LEU A 454 31.52 -8.00 9.29
N ALA A 455 32.39 -9.01 9.44
CA ALA A 455 33.06 -9.35 10.70
C ALA A 455 34.39 -8.60 10.93
N GLY A 456 34.83 -7.76 9.97
CA GLY A 456 36.10 -7.04 10.00
C GLY A 456 37.21 -7.71 9.17
N GLY A 457 38.20 -6.91 8.77
CA GLY A 457 39.26 -7.32 7.83
C GLY A 457 38.89 -7.16 6.35
N CYS A 458 39.89 -7.15 5.47
CA CYS A 458 39.71 -7.27 4.02
C CYS A 458 39.82 -8.75 3.63
N ILE A 459 38.92 -9.20 2.77
CA ILE A 459 38.94 -10.54 2.16
C ILE A 459 39.55 -10.37 0.76
N ASP A 460 40.62 -11.10 0.48
CA ASP A 460 41.19 -11.18 -0.86
C ASP A 460 40.18 -11.87 -1.79
N VAL A 461 39.88 -11.23 -2.92
CA VAL A 461 38.89 -11.73 -3.87
C VAL A 461 39.52 -12.83 -4.73
N PRO A 462 38.93 -14.05 -4.79
CA PRO A 462 39.48 -15.13 -5.61
C PRO A 462 39.24 -14.88 -7.11
N ASP A 463 40.33 -14.96 -7.89
CA ASP A 463 40.39 -14.73 -9.36
C ASP A 463 39.37 -15.54 -10.18
#